data_AF-A0A535MSC8-F1
#
_entry.id   AF-A0A535MSC8-F1
#
_cell.length_a   1.000
_cell.length_b   1.000
_cell.length_c   1.000
_cell.angle_alpha   90.00
_cell.angle_beta   90.00
_cell.angle_gamma   90.00
#
_symmetry.space_group_name_H-M   'P 1'
#
loop_
_entity.id
_entity.type
_entity.pdbx_description
1 polymer ?
#
loop_
_entity_poly.entity_id
_entity_poly.type
_entity_poly.pdbx_seq_one_letter_code
_entity_poly.pdbx_strand_id
1 'polypeptide(L)'
;MNGTQVTLLIWDDQHTAQTAQTLQAKGISDPTVLGIVGPMNSGVVLGSIQGLQEASPPLPFVSESASNVNVTDKGNSVAHRVNARDDAQGPADGKFMIDQGAKKVYVMDAKSDYSTGLADQTEKYLK
;
A
#
# COMPACT_ATOMS: atom_id res chain seq x y z
N MET A 1 4.05 28.72 19.90
CA MET A 1 5.01 27.61 19.74
C MET A 1 5.52 27.68 18.31
N ASN A 2 6.81 27.96 18.10
CA ASN A 2 7.38 28.09 16.75
C ASN A 2 7.65 26.68 16.20
N GLY A 3 6.64 26.05 15.61
CA GLY A 3 6.76 24.74 14.97
C GLY A 3 7.34 24.83 13.57
N THR A 4 7.95 23.73 13.10
CA THR A 4 8.36 23.59 11.69
C THR A 4 7.14 23.65 10.78
N GLN A 5 7.15 24.56 9.81
CA GLN A 5 6.11 24.62 8.80
C GLN A 5 6.32 23.52 7.77
N VAL A 6 5.30 22.69 7.54
CA VAL A 6 5.29 21.63 6.54
C VAL A 6 4.29 22.01 5.44
N THR A 7 4.68 21.83 4.18
CA THR A 7 3.84 22.10 3.01
C THR A 7 3.61 20.79 2.25
N LEU A 8 2.40 20.61 1.71
CA LEU A 8 2.08 19.49 0.84
C LEU A 8 2.27 19.87 -0.63
N LEU A 9 2.98 19.02 -1.36
CA LEU A 9 2.98 19.02 -2.82
C LEU A 9 2.03 17.91 -3.29
N ILE A 10 1.05 18.26 -4.11
CA ILE A 10 0.01 17.31 -4.54
C ILE A 10 0.31 16.82 -5.95
N TRP A 11 0.29 15.50 -6.13
CA TRP A 11 0.42 14.82 -7.41
C TRP A 11 -0.66 13.76 -7.57
N ASP A 12 -0.97 13.41 -8.82
CA ASP A 12 -1.97 12.40 -9.19
C ASP A 12 -1.28 11.26 -9.95
N ASP A 13 -1.19 10.08 -9.32
CA ASP A 13 -0.59 8.88 -9.92
C ASP A 13 -1.53 8.15 -10.92
N GLN A 14 -2.77 8.64 -11.07
CA GLN A 14 -3.78 8.11 -11.97
C GLN A 14 -4.02 6.61 -11.81
N HIS A 15 -3.81 6.05 -10.61
CA HIS A 15 -3.91 4.63 -10.34
C HIS A 15 -2.94 3.75 -11.16
N THR A 16 -1.78 4.30 -11.55
CA THR A 16 -0.79 3.56 -12.35
C THR A 16 0.61 3.64 -11.75
N ALA A 17 1.32 2.50 -11.75
CA ALA A 17 2.71 2.46 -11.32
C ALA A 17 3.61 3.34 -12.20
N GLN A 18 3.33 3.42 -13.51
CA GLN A 18 4.11 4.22 -14.46
C GLN A 18 4.07 5.73 -14.14
N THR A 19 2.88 6.27 -13.90
CA THR A 19 2.73 7.69 -13.52
C THR A 19 3.32 7.92 -12.13
N ALA A 20 3.12 7.00 -11.18
CA ALA A 20 3.73 7.09 -9.85
C ALA A 20 5.26 7.17 -9.92
N GLN A 21 5.91 6.31 -10.71
CA GLN A 21 7.37 6.32 -10.90
C GLN A 21 7.88 7.64 -11.48
N THR A 22 7.12 8.23 -12.42
CA THR A 22 7.46 9.55 -12.99
C THR A 22 7.39 10.65 -11.92
N LEU A 23 6.37 10.62 -11.06
CA LEU A 23 6.21 11.55 -9.94
C LEU A 23 7.27 11.34 -8.85
N GLN A 24 7.68 10.09 -8.60
CA GLN A 24 8.75 9.77 -7.65
C GLN A 24 10.08 10.34 -8.12
N ALA A 25 10.42 10.24 -9.41
CA ALA A 25 11.62 10.87 -9.94
C ALA A 25 11.63 12.39 -9.71
N LYS A 26 10.46 13.04 -9.82
CA LYS A 26 10.30 14.46 -9.45
C LYS A 26 10.54 14.69 -7.95
N GLY A 27 10.00 13.84 -7.08
CA GLY A 27 10.22 13.93 -5.63
C GLY A 27 11.67 13.68 -5.23
N ILE A 28 12.32 12.67 -5.81
CA ILE A 28 13.73 12.30 -5.56
C ILE A 28 14.68 13.44 -5.97
N SER A 29 14.35 14.16 -7.05
CA SER A 29 15.18 15.27 -7.54
C SER A 29 14.96 16.59 -6.80
N ASP A 30 13.91 16.72 -5.98
CA ASP A 30 13.60 17.91 -5.21
C ASP A 30 14.08 17.76 -3.75
N PRO A 31 15.17 18.46 -3.34
CA PRO A 31 15.72 18.32 -2.00
C PRO A 31 14.81 18.86 -0.89
N THR A 32 13.71 19.53 -1.24
CA THR A 32 12.70 19.99 -0.27
C THR A 32 11.66 18.92 0.07
N VAL A 33 11.60 17.83 -0.71
CA VAL A 33 10.71 16.69 -0.48
C VAL A 33 11.36 15.73 0.51
N LEU A 34 10.77 15.64 1.70
CA LEU A 34 11.31 14.83 2.80
C LEU A 34 10.72 13.41 2.86
N GLY A 35 9.61 13.18 2.15
CA GLY A 35 8.89 11.92 2.14
C GLY A 35 7.58 12.04 1.36
N ILE A 36 6.95 10.89 1.12
CA ILE A 36 5.69 10.81 0.36
C ILE A 36 4.57 10.30 1.28
N VAL A 37 3.40 10.92 1.17
CA VAL A 37 2.15 10.36 1.69
C VAL A 37 1.41 9.76 0.50
N GLY A 38 1.02 8.49 0.61
CA GLY A 38 0.66 7.62 -0.52
C GLY A 38 1.87 6.83 -1.06
N PRO A 39 1.73 6.11 -2.18
CA PRO A 39 0.50 5.91 -2.94
C PRO A 39 -0.61 5.15 -2.19
N MET A 40 -1.84 5.28 -2.69
CA MET A 40 -3.02 4.66 -2.08
C MET A 40 -3.12 3.15 -2.38
N ASN A 41 -2.86 2.76 -3.64
CA ASN A 41 -3.23 1.44 -4.14
C ASN A 41 -2.08 0.44 -4.02
N SER A 42 -2.38 -0.80 -3.60
CA SER A 42 -1.37 -1.85 -3.40
C SER A 42 -0.44 -2.03 -4.60
N GLY A 43 -0.97 -2.14 -5.83
CA GLY A 43 -0.12 -2.34 -7.01
C GLY A 43 0.75 -1.13 -7.34
N VAL A 44 0.24 0.08 -7.13
CA VAL A 44 1.02 1.31 -7.31
C VAL A 44 2.15 1.37 -6.28
N VAL A 45 1.83 1.09 -5.01
CA VAL A 45 2.83 1.02 -3.93
C VAL A 45 3.91 -0.01 -4.25
N LEU A 46 3.54 -1.24 -4.60
CA LEU A 46 4.50 -2.30 -4.90
C LEU A 46 5.42 -1.92 -6.08
N GLY A 47 4.89 -1.28 -7.11
CA GLY A 47 5.68 -0.77 -8.24
C GLY A 47 6.58 0.43 -7.92
N SER A 48 6.42 1.04 -6.73
CA SER A 48 7.13 2.25 -6.30
C SER A 48 8.31 1.97 -5.37
N ILE A 49 8.22 0.91 -4.58
CA ILE A 49 9.15 0.64 -3.47
C ILE A 49 10.61 0.59 -3.93
N GLN A 50 10.90 -0.15 -5.01
CA GLN A 50 12.28 -0.32 -5.46
C GLN A 50 12.93 1.01 -5.83
N GLY A 51 12.25 1.84 -6.65
CA GLY A 51 12.79 3.12 -7.09
C GLY A 51 13.02 4.10 -5.93
N LEU A 52 12.11 4.11 -4.95
CA LEU A 52 12.24 4.94 -3.75
C LEU A 52 13.34 4.46 -2.80
N GLN A 53 13.54 3.14 -2.71
CA GLN A 53 14.57 2.53 -1.88
C GLN A 53 15.97 2.69 -2.46
N GLU A 54 16.11 2.60 -3.78
CA GLU A 54 17.39 2.74 -4.50
C GLU A 54 17.81 4.20 -4.72
N ALA A 55 16.93 5.16 -4.42
CA ALA A 55 17.25 6.59 -4.46
C ALA A 55 18.39 6.97 -3.50
N SER A 56 19.06 8.08 -3.78
CA SER A 56 20.16 8.60 -2.96
C SER A 56 19.94 10.09 -2.63
N PRO A 57 19.48 10.43 -1.41
CA PRO A 57 19.11 9.51 -0.33
C PRO A 57 17.81 8.73 -0.63
N PRO A 58 17.56 7.58 0.03
CA PRO A 58 16.29 6.87 -0.07
C PRO A 58 15.13 7.77 0.37
N LEU A 59 14.01 7.71 -0.36
CA LEU A 59 12.85 8.57 -0.09
C LEU A 59 11.74 7.75 0.57
N PRO A 60 11.47 7.92 1.88
CA PRO A 60 10.46 7.15 2.58
C PRO A 60 9.05 7.55 2.13
N PHE A 61 8.12 6.60 2.22
CA PHE A 61 6.71 6.85 2.01
C PHE A 61 5.85 6.19 3.08
N VAL A 62 4.65 6.75 3.29
CA VAL A 62 3.61 6.16 4.13
C VAL A 62 2.32 6.04 3.33
N SER A 63 1.87 4.81 3.08
CA SER A 63 0.57 4.56 2.46
C SER A 63 -0.56 4.58 3.49
N GLU A 64 -1.64 5.27 3.15
CA GLU A 64 -2.85 5.35 3.95
C GLU A 64 -3.73 4.08 3.82
N SER A 65 -3.58 3.29 2.74
CA SER A 65 -4.54 2.21 2.43
C SER A 65 -4.00 0.98 1.70
N ALA A 66 -2.72 0.91 1.33
CA ALA A 66 -2.18 -0.27 0.66
C ALA A 66 -2.08 -1.46 1.63
N SER A 67 -3.02 -2.39 1.53
CA SER A 67 -3.17 -3.51 2.48
C SER A 67 -2.31 -4.72 2.16
N ASN A 68 -1.74 -4.79 0.95
CA ASN A 68 -0.94 -5.94 0.54
C ASN A 68 0.21 -6.20 1.53
N VAL A 69 0.40 -7.46 1.90
CA VAL A 69 1.40 -7.87 2.89
C VAL A 69 2.80 -7.42 2.50
N ASN A 70 3.12 -7.51 1.20
CA ASN A 70 4.44 -7.21 0.63
C ASN A 70 4.83 -5.74 0.76
N VAL A 71 3.89 -4.83 1.05
CA VAL A 71 4.20 -3.40 1.27
C VAL A 71 5.27 -3.24 2.35
N THR A 72 5.15 -3.94 3.47
CA THR A 72 6.07 -3.82 4.63
C THR A 72 6.81 -5.11 4.95
N ASP A 73 6.90 -6.04 3.99
CA ASP A 73 7.64 -7.28 4.20
C ASP A 73 9.16 -7.05 4.13
N LYS A 74 9.91 -8.04 4.61
CA LYS A 74 11.34 -7.93 4.89
C LYS A 74 12.11 -7.51 3.63
N GLY A 75 12.68 -6.31 3.68
CA GLY A 75 13.49 -5.73 2.60
C GLY A 75 13.08 -4.30 2.23
N ASN A 76 11.86 -3.88 2.57
CA ASN A 76 11.31 -2.59 2.16
C ASN A 76 11.47 -1.53 3.26
N SER A 77 12.68 -1.02 3.41
CA SER A 77 13.05 -0.08 4.49
C SER A 77 12.38 1.30 4.39
N VAL A 78 12.00 1.71 3.18
CA VAL A 78 11.34 3.00 2.90
C VAL A 78 9.82 2.94 2.97
N ALA A 79 9.25 1.75 3.11
CA ALA A 79 7.81 1.52 2.98
C ALA A 79 7.13 1.45 4.34
N HIS A 80 6.23 2.41 4.59
CA HIS A 80 5.40 2.45 5.79
C HIS A 80 3.92 2.46 5.39
N ARG A 81 3.05 2.10 6.35
CA ARG A 81 1.61 2.19 6.16
C ARG A 81 0.87 2.47 7.46
N VAL A 82 -0.33 3.01 7.32
CA VAL A 82 -1.28 3.21 8.43
C VAL A 82 -2.30 2.08 8.51
N ASN A 83 -2.67 1.48 7.38
CA ASN A 83 -3.74 0.49 7.33
C ASN A 83 -3.32 -0.91 7.79
N ALA A 84 -4.31 -1.76 8.05
CA ALA A 84 -4.09 -3.16 8.38
C ALA A 84 -3.65 -3.98 7.15
N ARG A 85 -2.89 -5.04 7.39
CA ARG A 85 -2.48 -6.01 6.39
C ARG A 85 -3.63 -6.90 5.93
N ASP A 86 -3.55 -7.41 4.70
CA ASP A 86 -4.48 -8.44 4.21
C ASP A 86 -4.49 -9.67 5.13
N ASP A 87 -3.35 -10.04 5.73
CA ASP A 87 -3.27 -11.19 6.67
C ASP A 87 -3.84 -10.90 8.07
N ALA A 88 -4.29 -9.67 8.32
CA ALA A 88 -5.14 -9.31 9.45
C ALA A 88 -6.60 -9.11 9.02
N GLN A 89 -6.84 -8.46 7.87
CA GLN A 89 -8.18 -8.18 7.35
C GLN A 89 -8.90 -9.45 6.89
N GLY A 90 -8.25 -10.31 6.10
CA GLY A 90 -8.88 -11.50 5.53
C GLY A 90 -9.44 -12.48 6.57
N PRO A 91 -8.70 -12.81 7.65
CA PRO A 91 -9.25 -13.60 8.75
C PRO A 91 -10.44 -12.93 9.47
N ALA A 92 -10.43 -11.61 9.60
CA ALA A 92 -11.54 -10.87 10.21
C ALA A 92 -12.80 -10.96 9.34
N ASP A 93 -12.66 -10.79 8.02
CA ASP A 93 -13.75 -10.93 7.06
C ASP A 93 -14.31 -12.35 7.05
N GLY A 94 -13.45 -13.36 6.98
CA GLY A 94 -13.85 -14.76 7.02
C GLY A 94 -14.57 -15.13 8.33
N LYS A 95 -14.08 -14.63 9.47
CA LYS A 95 -14.74 -14.83 10.76
C LYS A 95 -16.14 -14.22 10.77
N PHE A 96 -16.26 -12.97 10.29
CA PHE A 96 -17.55 -12.29 10.20
C PHE A 96 -18.56 -13.08 9.37
N MET A 97 -18.16 -13.62 8.21
CA MET A 97 -19.03 -14.44 7.37
C MET A 97 -19.55 -15.69 8.10
N ILE A 98 -18.68 -16.40 8.84
CA ILE A 98 -19.07 -17.58 9.62
C ILE A 98 -19.99 -17.20 10.77
N ASP A 99 -19.69 -16.11 11.49
CA ASP A 99 -20.52 -15.60 12.59
C ASP A 99 -21.93 -15.22 12.11
N GLN A 100 -22.06 -14.75 10.86
CA GLN A 100 -23.36 -14.49 10.21
C GLN A 100 -24.04 -15.75 9.66
N GLY A 101 -23.47 -16.94 9.89
CA GLY A 101 -24.08 -18.22 9.53
C GLY A 101 -23.82 -18.69 8.10
N ALA A 102 -22.88 -18.08 7.37
CA ALA A 102 -22.53 -18.51 6.02
C ALA A 102 -22.09 -19.99 6.00
N LYS A 103 -22.63 -20.78 5.06
CA LYS A 103 -22.28 -22.20 4.85
C LYS A 103 -21.57 -22.47 3.54
N LYS A 104 -21.72 -21.57 2.57
CA LYS A 104 -21.07 -21.60 1.27
C LYS A 104 -20.71 -20.16 0.91
N VAL A 105 -19.45 -19.92 0.57
CA VAL A 105 -18.92 -18.62 0.18
C VAL A 105 -18.29 -18.76 -1.19
N TYR A 106 -18.55 -17.80 -2.07
CA TYR A 106 -17.86 -17.65 -3.35
C TYR A 106 -16.97 -16.42 -3.25
N VAL A 107 -15.68 -16.58 -3.55
CA VAL A 107 -14.70 -15.49 -3.56
C VAL A 107 -14.44 -15.09 -5.02
N MET A 108 -14.55 -13.80 -5.32
CA MET A 108 -14.27 -13.23 -6.62
C MET A 108 -13.24 -12.13 -6.47
N ASP A 109 -12.11 -12.24 -7.17
CA ASP A 109 -11.06 -11.24 -7.20
C ASP A 109 -10.94 -10.59 -8.59
N ALA A 110 -10.61 -9.31 -8.63
CA ALA A 110 -10.43 -8.55 -9.86
C ALA A 110 -9.03 -8.73 -10.48
N LYS A 111 -8.23 -9.72 -10.03
CA LYS A 111 -6.85 -9.98 -10.45
C LYS A 111 -5.90 -8.79 -10.29
N SER A 112 -6.15 -7.93 -9.31
CA SER A 112 -5.25 -6.85 -8.89
C SER A 112 -4.42 -7.26 -7.67
N ASP A 113 -3.28 -6.60 -7.44
CA ASP A 113 -2.45 -6.85 -6.24
C ASP A 113 -3.21 -6.63 -4.93
N TYR A 114 -4.20 -5.74 -4.92
CA TYR A 114 -5.09 -5.55 -3.77
C TYR A 114 -6.08 -6.71 -3.64
N SER A 115 -6.90 -6.94 -4.67
CA SER A 115 -8.00 -7.91 -4.60
C SER A 115 -7.51 -9.33 -4.39
N THR A 116 -6.42 -9.71 -5.06
CA THR A 116 -5.84 -11.06 -4.94
C THR A 116 -5.30 -11.28 -3.53
N GLY A 117 -4.52 -10.32 -2.99
CA GLY A 117 -3.94 -10.42 -1.65
C GLY A 117 -5.01 -10.61 -0.57
N LEU A 118 -6.05 -9.79 -0.59
CA LEU A 118 -7.15 -9.91 0.36
C LEU A 118 -7.96 -11.20 0.17
N ALA A 119 -8.31 -11.54 -1.09
CA ALA A 119 -9.06 -12.75 -1.40
C ALA A 119 -8.35 -14.02 -0.93
N ASP A 120 -7.04 -14.12 -1.15
CA ASP A 120 -6.24 -15.27 -0.74
C ASP A 120 -6.23 -15.44 0.79
N GLN A 121 -6.11 -14.34 1.55
CA GLN A 121 -6.12 -14.39 3.01
C GLN A 121 -7.50 -14.75 3.57
N THR A 122 -8.57 -14.22 2.97
CA THR A 122 -9.95 -14.58 3.32
C THR A 122 -10.24 -16.04 3.00
N GLU A 123 -9.87 -16.51 1.79
CA GLU A 123 -10.07 -17.89 1.38
C GLU A 123 -9.29 -18.87 2.28
N LYS A 124 -8.05 -18.53 2.63
CA LYS A 124 -7.24 -19.30 3.57
C LYS A 124 -7.89 -19.46 4.94
N TYR A 125 -8.65 -18.48 5.41
CA TYR A 125 -9.39 -18.57 6.67
C TYR A 125 -10.68 -19.40 6.56
N LEU A 126 -11.36 -19.33 5.41
CA LEU A 126 -12.63 -20.03 5.17
C LEU A 126 -12.46 -21.53 4.87
N LYS A 127 -11.23 -21.97 4.55
CA LYS A 127 -10.85 -23.37 4.33
C LYS A 127 -10.35 -24.03 5.62
#